data_AF-A0A954TZE8-F1
#
_entry.id   AF-A0A954TZE8-F1
#
_cell.length_a   1.000
_cell.length_b   1.000
_cell.length_c   1.000
_cell.angle_alpha   90.00
_cell.angle_beta   90.00
_cell.angle_gamma   90.00
#
_symmetry.space_group_name_H-M   'P 1'
#
loop_
_entity.id
_entity.type
_entity.pdbx_description
1 polymer ?
#
loop_
_entity_poly.entity_id
_entity_poly.type
_entity_poly.pdbx_seq_one_letter_code
_entity_poly.pdbx_strand_id
1 'polypeptide(L)'
;LIGQHTLSVDGTQMTLRLDGGSPTSFVKGDNDILVTSPSGAVVHIDSSTFVDGFIGDITISGAGTLSIDGGASTTPIDFTDNQVVTNSVNGNITYVDTQQVVKTGDVPVEYQDTANIFTTLIELRDDLLNRRDLAGSQWQDAIQRRIGDVQQASSRILEVVGDQSVSLDNLDGIEARVEIYRLETERAVGDRESADIASAIVQLQNEQNMLQFTYAVSSQVMSISILDYLR
;
A
#
# COMPACT_ATOMS: atom_id res chain seq x y z
N LEU A 1 0.42 -8.97 -36.80
CA LEU A 1 0.65 -10.41 -36.58
C LEU A 1 1.78 -10.51 -35.55
N ILE A 2 1.57 -11.17 -34.42
CA ILE A 2 2.57 -11.31 -33.35
C ILE A 2 2.78 -12.81 -33.11
N GLY A 3 4.04 -13.24 -32.96
CA GLY A 3 4.40 -14.64 -32.80
C GLY A 3 5.09 -15.23 -34.02
N GLN A 4 5.30 -16.55 -33.98
CA GLN A 4 5.82 -17.32 -35.11
C GLN A 4 4.67 -17.81 -35.99
N HIS A 5 4.84 -17.65 -37.30
CA HIS A 5 3.88 -18.05 -38.32
C HIS A 5 4.59 -18.78 -39.45
N THR A 6 3.85 -19.63 -40.16
CA THR A 6 4.40 -20.42 -41.26
C THR A 6 3.84 -19.93 -42.58
N LEU A 7 4.73 -19.45 -43.45
CA LEU A 7 4.43 -19.14 -44.83
C LEU A 7 4.84 -20.35 -45.69
N SER A 8 3.87 -21.09 -46.19
CA SER A 8 4.09 -22.17 -47.15
C SER A 8 4.12 -21.60 -48.57
N VAL A 9 5.19 -21.88 -49.30
CA VAL A 9 5.37 -21.49 -50.69
C VAL A 9 5.29 -22.72 -51.58
N ASP A 10 4.46 -22.67 -52.62
CA ASP A 10 4.49 -23.62 -53.73
C ASP A 10 4.82 -22.86 -55.01
N GLY A 11 6.11 -22.82 -55.35
CA GLY A 11 6.63 -22.16 -56.55
C GLY A 11 6.34 -22.92 -57.84
N THR A 12 5.76 -24.13 -57.80
CA THR A 12 5.28 -24.83 -59.00
C THR A 12 3.85 -24.42 -59.33
N GLN A 13 3.01 -24.30 -58.31
CA GLN A 13 1.62 -23.83 -58.45
C GLN A 13 1.49 -22.30 -58.39
N MET A 14 2.58 -21.60 -58.08
CA MET A 14 2.62 -20.14 -57.88
C MET A 14 1.62 -19.70 -56.80
N THR A 15 1.62 -20.40 -55.66
CA THR A 15 0.73 -20.11 -54.53
C THR A 15 1.48 -19.91 -53.21
N LEU A 16 0.90 -19.07 -52.35
CA LEU A 16 1.34 -18.79 -50.99
C LEU A 16 0.21 -19.11 -50.02
N ARG A 17 0.55 -19.68 -48.86
CA ARG A 17 -0.39 -19.95 -47.77
C ARG A 17 0.21 -19.52 -46.45
N LEU A 18 -0.55 -18.77 -45.66
CA LEU A 18 -0.16 -18.36 -44.31
C LEU A 18 -0.90 -19.23 -43.28
N ASP A 19 -0.16 -19.89 -42.39
CA ASP A 19 -0.68 -20.75 -41.31
C ASP A 19 -1.72 -21.78 -41.79
N GLY A 20 -1.48 -22.38 -42.97
CA GLY A 20 -2.39 -23.35 -43.56
C GLY A 20 -3.68 -22.77 -44.15
N GLY A 21 -3.80 -21.44 -44.25
CA GLY A 21 -4.94 -20.75 -44.86
C GLY A 21 -5.16 -21.02 -46.35
N SER A 22 -6.13 -20.31 -46.93
CA SER A 22 -6.44 -20.43 -48.36
C SER A 22 -5.25 -20.00 -49.22
N PRO A 23 -4.96 -20.70 -50.33
CA PRO A 23 -3.88 -20.33 -51.23
C PRO A 23 -4.15 -18.99 -51.93
N THR A 24 -3.18 -18.08 -51.82
CA THR A 24 -3.12 -16.84 -52.60
C THR A 24 -2.19 -17.07 -53.80
N SER A 25 -2.67 -16.85 -55.01
CA SER A 25 -1.81 -16.88 -56.21
C SER A 25 -0.89 -15.67 -56.26
N PHE A 26 0.34 -15.85 -56.71
CA PHE A 26 1.27 -14.75 -56.96
C PHE A 26 1.92 -14.84 -58.34
N VAL A 27 2.42 -13.71 -58.84
CA VAL A 27 3.30 -13.66 -60.01
C VAL A 27 4.70 -13.31 -59.54
N LYS A 28 5.72 -13.97 -60.10
CA LYS A 28 7.11 -13.66 -59.76
C LYS A 28 7.42 -12.20 -60.09
N GLY A 29 7.94 -11.47 -59.12
CA GLY A 29 8.24 -10.04 -59.25
C GLY A 29 7.18 -9.14 -58.62
N ASP A 30 6.07 -9.69 -58.13
CA ASP A 30 5.10 -8.94 -57.32
C ASP A 30 5.77 -8.52 -56.01
N ASN A 31 5.60 -7.25 -55.64
CA ASN A 31 6.19 -6.63 -54.45
C ASN A 31 5.19 -6.44 -53.30
N ASP A 32 3.91 -6.75 -53.52
CA ASP A 32 2.84 -6.53 -52.54
C ASP A 32 1.74 -7.58 -52.64
N ILE A 33 2.06 -8.82 -52.28
CA ILE A 33 1.10 -9.93 -52.28
C ILE A 33 0.43 -10.01 -50.91
N LEU A 34 -0.89 -9.85 -50.87
CA LEU A 34 -1.67 -9.98 -49.64
C LEU A 34 -2.01 -11.46 -49.37
N VAL A 35 -1.39 -12.03 -48.35
CA VAL A 35 -1.68 -13.40 -47.89
C VAL A 35 -2.44 -13.35 -46.58
N THR A 36 -3.64 -13.95 -46.57
CA THR A 36 -4.53 -13.92 -45.40
C THR A 36 -4.49 -15.25 -44.66
N SER A 37 -4.20 -15.19 -43.37
CA SER A 37 -4.28 -16.34 -42.45
C SER A 37 -5.73 -16.74 -42.16
N PRO A 38 -5.98 -17.96 -41.63
CA PRO A 38 -7.32 -18.37 -41.18
C PRO A 38 -7.93 -17.45 -40.13
N SER A 39 -7.12 -16.74 -39.35
CA SER A 39 -7.56 -15.79 -38.32
C SER A 39 -7.91 -14.40 -38.89
N GLY A 40 -7.80 -14.22 -40.21
CA GLY A 40 -8.09 -12.95 -40.89
C GLY A 40 -6.95 -11.94 -40.85
N ALA A 41 -5.80 -12.29 -40.28
CA ALA A 41 -4.62 -11.44 -40.33
C ALA A 41 -3.95 -11.51 -41.71
N VAL A 42 -3.47 -10.36 -42.18
CA VAL A 42 -2.89 -10.19 -43.52
C VAL A 42 -1.39 -9.92 -43.40
N VAL A 43 -0.59 -10.58 -44.25
CA VAL A 43 0.83 -10.30 -44.44
C VAL A 43 1.06 -9.87 -45.87
N HIS A 44 1.91 -8.85 -46.04
CA HIS A 44 2.34 -8.34 -47.32
C HIS A 44 3.68 -9.00 -47.67
N ILE A 45 3.74 -9.67 -48.81
CA ILE A 45 4.90 -10.45 -49.25
C ILE A 45 5.46 -9.85 -50.54
N ASP A 46 6.78 -9.67 -50.58
CA ASP A 46 7.55 -9.34 -51.77
C ASP A 46 8.18 -10.62 -52.34
N SER A 47 7.77 -11.00 -53.55
CA SER A 47 8.24 -12.19 -54.27
C SER A 47 9.39 -11.92 -55.25
N SER A 48 9.90 -10.69 -55.32
CA SER A 48 10.94 -10.28 -56.28
C SER A 48 12.22 -11.12 -56.21
N THR A 49 12.49 -11.71 -55.03
CA THR A 49 13.69 -12.51 -54.76
C THR A 49 13.42 -14.02 -54.71
N PHE A 50 12.20 -14.47 -55.02
CA PHE A 50 11.86 -15.90 -54.94
C PHE A 50 12.66 -16.72 -55.96
N VAL A 51 13.20 -17.83 -55.49
CA VAL A 51 13.90 -18.82 -56.33
C VAL A 51 12.88 -19.66 -57.09
N ASP A 52 13.10 -19.87 -58.38
CA ASP A 52 12.18 -20.63 -59.23
C ASP A 52 11.99 -22.06 -58.71
N GLY A 53 10.73 -22.48 -58.62
CA GLY A 53 10.36 -23.82 -58.17
C GLY A 53 10.60 -24.09 -56.68
N PHE A 54 10.86 -23.07 -55.86
CA PHE A 54 10.96 -23.26 -54.41
C PHE A 54 9.64 -23.80 -53.85
N ILE A 55 9.72 -24.92 -53.13
CA ILE A 55 8.61 -25.50 -52.39
C ILE A 55 9.09 -25.68 -50.96
N GLY A 56 8.42 -25.06 -50.01
CA GLY A 56 8.79 -25.19 -48.60
C GLY A 56 8.09 -24.19 -47.70
N ASP A 57 8.32 -24.40 -46.41
CA ASP A 57 7.80 -23.57 -45.34
C ASP A 57 8.87 -22.57 -44.88
N ILE A 58 8.46 -21.31 -44.74
CA ILE A 58 9.28 -20.21 -44.22
C ILE A 58 8.65 -19.74 -42.91
N THR A 59 9.43 -19.76 -41.84
CA THR A 59 9.00 -19.16 -40.57
C THR A 59 9.13 -17.65 -40.63
N ILE A 60 8.03 -16.95 -40.40
CA ILE A 60 8.01 -15.49 -40.21
C ILE A 60 7.68 -15.19 -38.75
N SER A 61 8.32 -14.16 -38.18
CA SER A 61 8.12 -13.78 -36.78
C SER A 61 7.70 -12.32 -36.66
N GLY A 62 6.60 -12.08 -35.94
CA GLY A 62 6.16 -10.74 -35.55
C GLY A 62 6.52 -10.44 -34.10
N ALA A 63 7.22 -9.35 -33.85
CA ALA A 63 7.49 -8.87 -32.49
C ALA A 63 6.38 -7.92 -32.01
N GLY A 64 6.19 -7.86 -30.70
CA GLY A 64 5.28 -6.92 -30.05
C GLY A 64 5.75 -6.56 -28.65
N THR A 65 5.12 -5.57 -28.05
CA THR A 65 5.44 -5.10 -26.69
C THR A 65 4.17 -4.94 -25.86
N LEU A 66 4.26 -5.19 -24.55
CA LEU A 66 3.24 -4.92 -23.56
C LEU A 66 3.53 -3.61 -22.82
N SER A 67 2.47 -2.96 -22.36
CA SER A 67 2.53 -1.81 -21.45
C SER A 67 1.33 -1.84 -20.52
N ILE A 68 1.53 -1.42 -19.26
CA ILE A 68 0.47 -1.26 -18.24
C ILE A 68 0.43 0.15 -17.65
N ASP A 69 1.11 1.10 -18.30
CA ASP A 69 1.22 2.51 -17.88
C ASP A 69 0.93 3.48 -19.03
N GLY A 70 0.04 3.06 -19.95
CA GLY A 70 -0.37 3.90 -21.09
C GLY A 70 0.74 4.13 -22.12
N GLY A 71 1.74 3.25 -22.17
CA GLY A 71 2.86 3.34 -23.10
C GLY A 71 4.08 4.11 -22.55
N ALA A 72 4.08 4.52 -21.29
CA ALA A 72 5.24 5.19 -20.68
C ALA A 72 6.45 4.26 -20.58
N SER A 73 6.21 2.96 -20.35
CA SER A 73 7.19 1.90 -20.49
C SER A 73 6.65 0.73 -21.31
N THR A 74 7.55 -0.02 -21.93
CA THR A 74 7.20 -1.18 -22.75
C THR A 74 8.09 -2.38 -22.42
N THR A 75 7.50 -3.57 -22.44
CA THR A 75 8.20 -4.85 -22.25
C THR A 75 8.00 -5.72 -23.49
N PRO A 76 9.06 -6.19 -24.18
CA PRO A 76 8.93 -7.07 -25.35
C PRO A 76 8.21 -8.37 -25.00
N ILE A 77 7.26 -8.81 -25.82
CA ILE A 77 6.54 -10.08 -25.61
C ILE A 77 7.52 -11.25 -25.78
N ASP A 78 7.58 -12.13 -24.77
CA ASP A 78 8.46 -13.31 -24.76
C ASP A 78 7.74 -14.65 -24.95
N PHE A 79 6.41 -14.62 -25.07
CA PHE A 79 5.53 -15.79 -25.26
C PHE A 79 5.62 -16.82 -24.13
N THR A 80 5.81 -16.36 -22.90
CA THR A 80 5.77 -17.18 -21.68
C THR A 80 4.40 -17.12 -21.00
N ASP A 81 4.09 -18.11 -20.16
CA ASP A 81 2.83 -18.18 -19.40
C ASP A 81 2.80 -17.23 -18.19
N ASN A 82 3.92 -16.59 -17.87
CA ASN A 82 4.08 -15.78 -16.67
C ASN A 82 5.05 -14.61 -16.90
N GLN A 83 4.78 -13.82 -17.94
CA GLN A 83 5.61 -12.69 -18.30
C GLN A 83 5.42 -11.52 -17.32
N VAL A 84 6.53 -10.98 -16.81
CA VAL A 84 6.53 -9.85 -15.88
C VAL A 84 6.42 -8.54 -16.65
N VAL A 85 5.42 -7.72 -16.31
CA VAL A 85 5.29 -6.35 -16.81
C VAL A 85 5.22 -5.40 -15.62
N THR A 86 6.11 -4.39 -15.60
CA THR A 86 6.19 -3.43 -14.50
C THR A 86 5.64 -2.08 -14.94
N ASN A 87 4.77 -1.49 -14.12
CA ASN A 87 4.30 -0.13 -14.31
C ASN A 87 5.38 0.82 -13.82
N SER A 88 5.93 1.63 -14.73
CA SER A 88 7.07 2.51 -14.42
C SER A 88 6.72 3.66 -13.47
N VAL A 89 5.43 3.98 -13.31
CA VAL A 89 4.95 5.10 -12.50
C VAL A 89 4.81 4.72 -11.03
N ASN A 90 4.28 3.54 -10.73
CA ASN A 90 4.00 3.09 -9.36
C ASN A 90 4.79 1.84 -8.92
N GLY A 91 5.54 1.21 -9.82
CA GLY A 91 6.31 0.00 -9.55
C GLY A 91 5.47 -1.28 -9.46
N ASN A 92 4.16 -1.22 -9.74
CA ASN A 92 3.30 -2.40 -9.71
C ASN A 92 3.74 -3.42 -10.75
N ILE A 93 3.70 -4.70 -10.37
CA ILE A 93 4.05 -5.81 -11.25
C ILE A 93 2.77 -6.56 -11.61
N THR A 94 2.51 -6.71 -12.91
CA THR A 94 1.52 -7.65 -13.43
C THR A 94 2.23 -8.85 -14.03
N TYR A 95 1.69 -10.03 -13.76
CA TYR A 95 2.05 -11.26 -14.46
C TYR A 95 1.02 -11.52 -15.56
N VAL A 96 1.49 -11.66 -16.79
CA VAL A 96 0.65 -11.82 -17.98
C VAL A 96 1.04 -13.10 -18.69
N ASP A 97 0.06 -13.96 -18.97
CA ASP A 97 0.25 -15.06 -19.92
C ASP A 97 0.25 -14.50 -21.35
N THR A 98 1.39 -14.61 -22.03
CA THR A 98 1.60 -14.10 -23.38
C THR A 98 1.69 -15.19 -24.44
N GLN A 99 1.48 -16.46 -24.08
CA GLN A 99 1.63 -17.60 -25.00
C GLN A 99 0.71 -17.51 -26.22
N GLN A 100 -0.48 -16.91 -26.06
CA GLN A 100 -1.52 -16.84 -27.10
C GLN A 100 -1.72 -15.43 -27.66
N VAL A 101 -0.80 -14.50 -27.42
CA VAL A 101 -0.92 -13.13 -27.94
C VAL A 101 -0.61 -13.11 -29.44
N VAL A 102 -1.66 -12.95 -30.25
CA VAL A 102 -1.58 -12.94 -31.73
C VAL A 102 -1.90 -11.57 -32.35
N LYS A 103 -2.48 -10.65 -31.57
CA LYS A 103 -2.96 -9.33 -32.01
C LYS A 103 -2.74 -8.27 -30.92
N THR A 104 -2.51 -7.03 -31.34
CA THR A 104 -2.60 -5.85 -30.49
C THR A 104 -4.03 -5.56 -30.06
N GLY A 105 -4.17 -5.10 -28.83
CA GLY A 105 -5.40 -4.54 -28.27
C GLY A 105 -5.14 -3.99 -26.88
N ASP A 106 -6.15 -3.32 -26.34
CA ASP A 106 -6.13 -2.81 -24.97
C ASP A 106 -7.01 -3.70 -24.10
N VAL A 107 -6.45 -4.15 -22.97
CA VAL A 107 -7.19 -4.89 -21.95
C VAL A 107 -7.07 -4.12 -20.64
N PRO A 108 -8.19 -3.78 -19.97
CA PRO A 108 -8.12 -3.12 -18.68
C PRO A 108 -7.50 -4.07 -17.64
N VAL A 109 -6.37 -3.67 -17.07
CA VAL A 109 -5.74 -4.33 -15.92
C VAL A 109 -6.11 -3.53 -14.68
N GLU A 110 -6.74 -4.19 -13.70
CA GLU A 110 -7.16 -3.56 -12.46
C GLU A 110 -6.62 -4.35 -11.27
N TYR A 111 -6.09 -3.64 -10.27
CA TYR A 111 -5.50 -4.23 -9.07
C TYR A 111 -6.43 -3.97 -7.88
N GLN A 112 -7.10 -5.00 -7.38
CA GLN A 112 -7.89 -4.90 -6.16
C GLN A 112 -6.99 -4.54 -4.95
N ASP A 113 -7.53 -3.79 -3.99
CA ASP A 113 -6.89 -3.37 -2.73
C ASP A 113 -5.69 -2.40 -2.80
N THR A 114 -5.19 -2.01 -3.98
CA THR A 114 -4.11 -0.99 -4.09
C THR A 114 -4.62 0.43 -4.31
N ALA A 115 -5.93 0.60 -4.54
CA ALA A 115 -6.52 1.90 -4.80
C ALA A 115 -6.70 2.68 -3.48
N ASN A 116 -6.06 3.86 -3.40
CA ASN A 116 -6.38 4.85 -2.38
C ASN A 116 -7.82 5.36 -2.61
N ILE A 117 -8.58 5.63 -1.55
CA ILE A 117 -9.93 6.22 -1.62
C ILE A 117 -10.01 7.40 -2.60
N PHE A 118 -8.99 8.27 -2.67
CA PHE A 118 -8.98 9.40 -3.61
C PHE A 118 -8.88 8.93 -5.06
N THR A 119 -8.02 7.94 -5.33
CA THR A 119 -7.92 7.31 -6.65
C THR A 119 -9.22 6.60 -7.01
N THR A 120 -9.80 5.83 -6.09
CA THR A 120 -11.09 5.14 -6.28
C THR A 120 -12.20 6.13 -6.63
N LEU A 121 -12.27 7.29 -5.97
CA LEU A 121 -13.27 8.33 -6.27
C LEU A 121 -13.05 8.98 -7.64
N ILE A 122 -11.78 9.19 -8.04
CA ILE A 122 -11.42 9.69 -9.36
C ILE A 122 -11.81 8.68 -10.44
N GLU A 123 -11.51 7.40 -10.23
CA GLU A 123 -11.85 6.32 -11.14
C GLU A 123 -13.36 6.11 -11.23
N LEU A 124 -14.09 6.17 -10.10
CA LEU A 124 -15.55 6.13 -10.09
C LEU A 124 -16.15 7.27 -10.91
N ARG A 125 -15.62 8.50 -10.75
CA ARG A 125 -16.04 9.65 -11.58
C ARG A 125 -15.78 9.38 -13.06
N ASP A 126 -14.59 8.89 -13.41
CA ASP A 126 -14.21 8.64 -14.80
C ASP A 126 -15.02 7.50 -15.43
N ASP A 127 -15.37 6.49 -14.63
CA ASP A 127 -16.29 5.42 -15.01
C ASP A 127 -17.71 5.96 -15.19
N LEU A 128 -18.24 6.78 -14.28
CA LEU A 128 -19.55 7.43 -14.45
C LEU A 128 -19.64 8.30 -15.71
N LEU A 129 -18.53 8.93 -16.10
CA LEU A 129 -18.41 9.72 -17.33
C LEU A 129 -18.12 8.87 -18.58
N ASN A 130 -17.98 7.55 -18.41
CA ASN A 130 -17.60 6.58 -19.44
C ASN A 130 -16.39 7.02 -20.28
N ARG A 131 -15.35 7.56 -19.65
CA ARG A 131 -14.15 8.05 -20.36
C ARG A 131 -13.39 6.97 -21.12
N ARG A 132 -13.63 5.70 -20.79
CA ARG A 132 -13.04 4.51 -21.40
C ARG A 132 -13.88 3.94 -22.56
N ASP A 133 -14.99 4.60 -22.91
CA ASP A 133 -15.91 4.19 -23.97
C ASP A 133 -16.35 2.72 -23.87
N LEU A 134 -16.64 2.28 -22.64
CA LEU A 134 -17.02 0.90 -22.35
C LEU A 134 -18.42 0.60 -22.88
N ALA A 135 -18.61 -0.64 -23.35
CA ALA A 135 -19.93 -1.14 -23.70
C ALA A 135 -20.83 -1.22 -22.46
N GLY A 136 -22.16 -1.10 -22.64
CA GLY A 136 -23.10 -0.89 -21.53
C GLY A 136 -23.01 -1.88 -20.35
N SER A 137 -22.77 -3.17 -20.60
CA SER A 137 -22.56 -4.16 -19.52
C SER A 137 -21.23 -3.96 -18.80
N GLN A 138 -20.14 -3.77 -19.56
CA GLN A 138 -18.80 -3.51 -19.01
C GLN A 138 -18.77 -2.20 -18.19
N TRP A 139 -19.55 -1.21 -18.63
CA TRP A 139 -19.71 0.06 -17.93
C TRP A 139 -20.41 -0.12 -16.57
N GLN A 140 -21.52 -0.88 -16.52
CA GLN A 140 -22.19 -1.21 -15.26
C GLN A 140 -21.27 -2.00 -14.32
N ASP A 141 -20.55 -2.99 -14.83
CA ASP A 141 -19.61 -3.79 -14.05
C ASP A 141 -18.47 -2.93 -13.48
N ALA A 142 -17.97 -1.95 -14.24
CA ALA A 142 -16.98 -0.99 -13.76
C ALA A 142 -17.53 -0.16 -12.59
N ILE A 143 -18.73 0.42 -12.73
CA ILE A 143 -19.35 1.23 -11.67
C ILE A 143 -19.60 0.41 -10.40
N GLN A 144 -20.15 -0.81 -10.53
CA GLN A 144 -20.42 -1.66 -9.38
C GLN A 144 -19.15 -2.00 -8.60
N ARG A 145 -18.06 -2.31 -9.30
CA ARG A 145 -16.75 -2.59 -8.67
C ARG A 145 -16.23 -1.37 -7.93
N ARG A 146 -16.28 -0.18 -8.55
CA ARG A 146 -15.86 1.07 -7.89
C ARG A 146 -16.69 1.42 -6.65
N ILE A 147 -17.99 1.15 -6.67
CA ILE A 147 -18.84 1.32 -5.48
C ILE A 147 -18.39 0.36 -4.36
N GLY A 148 -18.07 -0.89 -4.70
CA GLY A 148 -17.51 -1.86 -3.75
C GLY A 148 -16.20 -1.38 -3.13
N ASP A 149 -15.29 -0.86 -3.94
CA ASP A 149 -14.01 -0.30 -3.46
C ASP A 149 -14.23 0.87 -2.49
N VAL A 150 -15.18 1.79 -2.79
CA VAL A 150 -15.54 2.90 -1.90
C VAL A 150 -16.13 2.40 -0.57
N GLN A 151 -17.00 1.38 -0.61
CA GLN A 151 -17.57 0.78 0.59
C GLN A 151 -16.48 0.16 1.48
N GLN A 152 -15.54 -0.57 0.88
CA GLN A 152 -14.44 -1.18 1.61
C GLN A 152 -13.54 -0.11 2.26
N ALA A 153 -13.21 0.96 1.52
CA ALA A 153 -12.44 2.07 2.07
C ALA A 153 -13.18 2.78 3.22
N SER A 154 -14.50 2.96 3.10
CA SER A 154 -15.34 3.49 4.19
C SER A 154 -15.31 2.60 5.44
N SER A 155 -15.43 1.27 5.28
CA SER A 155 -15.31 0.33 6.38
C SER A 155 -13.96 0.40 7.09
N ARG A 156 -12.85 0.51 6.33
CA ARG A 156 -11.51 0.67 6.91
C ARG A 156 -11.37 1.98 7.69
N ILE A 157 -11.96 3.08 7.22
CA ILE A 157 -11.97 4.36 7.96
C ILE A 157 -12.72 4.19 9.28
N LEU A 158 -13.88 3.54 9.28
CA LEU A 158 -14.66 3.31 10.49
C LEU A 158 -13.93 2.43 11.51
N GLU A 159 -13.20 1.41 11.04
CA GLU A 159 -12.34 0.55 11.88
C GLU A 159 -11.26 1.38 12.58
N VAL A 160 -10.51 2.20 11.82
CA VAL A 160 -9.48 3.08 12.37
C VAL A 160 -10.06 4.09 13.37
N VAL A 161 -11.25 4.65 13.12
CA VAL A 161 -11.94 5.55 14.06
C VAL A 161 -12.34 4.81 15.34
N GLY A 162 -12.76 3.55 15.23
CA GLY A 162 -13.04 2.69 16.37
C GLY A 162 -11.81 2.46 17.24
N ASP A 163 -10.69 2.08 16.64
CA ASP A 163 -9.41 1.86 17.33
C ASP A 163 -8.90 3.15 18.02
N GLN A 164 -9.05 4.29 17.36
CA GLN A 164 -8.70 5.60 17.94
C GLN A 164 -9.58 5.93 19.14
N SER A 165 -10.87 5.61 19.08
CA SER A 165 -11.82 5.86 20.18
C SER A 165 -11.48 5.01 21.41
N VAL A 166 -11.13 3.73 21.22
CA VAL A 166 -10.61 2.86 22.30
C VAL A 166 -9.30 3.40 22.87
N SER A 167 -8.42 3.93 22.01
CA SER A 167 -7.17 4.53 22.47
C SER A 167 -7.40 5.78 23.32
N LEU A 168 -8.35 6.64 22.94
CA LEU A 168 -8.74 7.82 23.71
C LEU A 168 -9.35 7.44 25.06
N ASP A 169 -10.25 6.46 25.11
CA ASP A 169 -10.85 5.97 26.37
C ASP A 169 -9.79 5.41 27.34
N ASN A 170 -8.78 4.72 26.80
CA ASN A 170 -7.62 4.29 27.59
C ASN A 170 -6.78 5.46 28.10
N LEU A 171 -6.58 6.52 27.29
CA LEU A 171 -5.85 7.71 27.73
C LEU A 171 -6.61 8.47 28.83
N ASP A 172 -7.93 8.58 28.73
CA ASP A 172 -8.78 9.18 29.77
C ASP A 172 -8.68 8.37 31.09
N GLY A 173 -8.66 7.03 30.99
CA GLY A 173 -8.44 6.15 32.15
C GLY A 173 -7.05 6.30 32.78
N ILE A 174 -6.01 6.52 31.97
CA ILE A 174 -4.66 6.82 32.46
C ILE A 174 -4.64 8.18 33.15
N GLU A 175 -5.28 9.20 32.58
CA GLU A 175 -5.36 10.55 33.17
C GLU A 175 -6.00 10.50 34.57
N ALA A 176 -7.17 9.85 34.69
CA ALA A 176 -7.85 9.69 35.99
C ALA A 176 -6.96 8.97 37.02
N ARG A 177 -6.19 7.98 36.59
CA ARG A 177 -5.27 7.25 37.47
C ARG A 177 -4.06 8.09 37.89
N VAL A 178 -3.52 8.90 36.98
CA VAL A 178 -2.45 9.85 37.29
C VAL A 178 -2.92 10.90 38.29
N GLU A 179 -4.14 11.39 38.17
CA GLU A 179 -4.74 12.33 39.13
C GLU A 179 -4.87 11.70 40.53
N ILE A 180 -5.35 10.46 40.60
CA ILE A 180 -5.44 9.72 41.87
C ILE A 180 -4.05 9.55 42.51
N TYR A 181 -3.04 9.14 41.74
CA TYR A 181 -1.67 8.98 42.26
C TYR A 181 -1.06 10.30 42.72
N ARG A 182 -1.35 11.39 42.01
CA ARG A 182 -0.93 12.73 42.42
C ARG A 182 -1.54 13.10 43.77
N LEU A 183 -2.85 12.91 43.94
CA LEU A 183 -3.55 13.21 45.19
C LEU A 183 -3.05 12.35 46.36
N GLU A 184 -2.80 11.06 46.12
CA GLU A 184 -2.23 10.16 47.12
C GLU A 184 -0.81 10.57 47.52
N THR A 185 0.00 10.99 46.55
CA THR A 185 1.36 11.52 46.81
C THR A 185 1.30 12.83 47.61
N GLU A 186 0.41 13.76 47.24
CA GLU A 186 0.21 15.02 47.97
C GLU A 186 -0.20 14.76 49.44
N ARG A 187 -1.08 13.77 49.69
CA ARG A 187 -1.44 13.35 51.05
C ARG A 187 -0.27 12.73 51.80
N ALA A 188 0.46 11.80 51.19
CA ALA A 188 1.59 11.13 51.83
C ALA A 188 2.71 12.13 52.21
N VAL A 189 2.94 13.15 51.38
CA VAL A 189 3.85 14.26 51.70
C VAL A 189 3.31 15.07 52.87
N GLY A 190 2.04 15.46 52.85
CA GLY A 190 1.41 16.23 53.93
C GLY A 190 1.40 15.52 55.29
N ASP A 191 1.12 14.21 55.30
CA ASP A 191 1.14 13.38 56.52
C ASP A 191 2.55 13.28 57.09
N ARG A 192 3.56 13.15 56.22
CA ARG A 192 4.97 13.13 56.63
C ARG A 192 5.42 14.47 57.21
N GLU A 193 5.14 15.57 56.53
CA GLU A 193 5.46 16.92 57.02
C GLU A 193 4.76 17.22 58.34
N SER A 194 3.49 16.81 58.49
CA SER A 194 2.73 16.97 59.73
C SER A 194 3.31 16.18 60.89
N ALA A 195 3.77 14.95 60.64
CA ALA A 195 4.45 14.13 61.64
C ALA A 195 5.78 14.74 62.09
N ASP A 196 6.56 15.28 61.15
CA ASP A 196 7.82 15.96 61.45
C ASP A 196 7.58 17.23 62.30
N ILE A 197 6.54 18.02 62.00
CA ILE A 197 6.14 19.18 62.81
C ILE A 197 5.71 18.76 64.22
N ALA A 198 4.88 17.73 64.35
CA ALA A 198 4.44 17.23 65.64
C ALA A 198 5.64 16.75 66.49
N SER A 199 6.59 16.05 65.87
CA SER A 199 7.84 15.61 66.52
C SER A 199 8.68 16.80 66.99
N ALA A 200 8.84 17.84 66.15
CA ALA A 200 9.57 19.05 66.51
C ALA A 200 8.92 19.79 67.70
N ILE A 201 7.59 19.86 67.74
CA ILE A 201 6.85 20.46 68.87
C ILE A 201 7.09 19.68 70.18
N VAL A 202 7.02 18.35 70.13
CA VAL A 202 7.28 17.50 71.32
C VAL A 202 8.71 17.68 71.80
N GLN A 203 9.68 17.76 70.89
CA GLN A 203 11.08 17.96 71.22
C GLN A 203 11.32 19.34 71.87
N LEU A 204 10.71 20.40 71.33
CA LEU A 204 10.73 21.75 71.92
C LEU A 204 10.10 21.79 73.32
N GLN A 205 8.97 21.11 73.53
CA GLN A 205 8.34 21.02 74.85
C GLN A 205 9.24 20.32 75.88
N ASN A 206 9.93 19.25 75.48
CA ASN A 206 10.89 18.56 76.34
C ASN A 206 12.09 19.44 76.69
N GLU A 207 12.64 20.18 75.73
CA GLU A 207 13.72 21.14 75.99
C GLU A 207 13.28 22.26 76.93
N GLN A 208 12.06 22.81 76.74
CA GLN A 208 11.49 23.81 77.65
C GLN A 208 11.30 23.28 79.08
N ASN A 209 10.77 22.06 79.22
CA ASN A 209 10.64 21.41 80.54
C ASN A 209 12.00 21.18 81.20
N MET A 210 13.01 20.74 80.45
CA MET A 210 14.37 20.58 80.95
C MET A 210 14.99 21.92 81.39
N LEU A 211 14.76 22.99 80.62
CA LEU A 211 15.18 24.35 80.98
C LEU A 211 14.50 24.82 82.28
N GLN A 212 13.19 24.63 82.42
CA GLN A 212 12.46 24.97 83.65
C GLN A 212 12.96 24.17 84.85
N PHE A 213 13.20 22.87 84.69
CA PHE A 213 13.78 22.03 85.74
C PHE A 213 15.18 22.52 86.13
N THR A 214 16.02 22.86 85.14
CA THR A 214 17.36 23.41 85.37
C THR A 214 17.30 24.73 86.13
N TYR A 215 16.37 25.63 85.79
CA TYR A 215 16.16 26.87 86.54
C TYR A 215 15.64 26.62 87.97
N ALA A 216 14.74 25.66 88.17
CA ALA A 216 14.25 25.31 89.50
C ALA A 216 15.37 24.73 90.39
N VAL A 217 16.16 23.81 89.86
CA VAL A 217 17.34 23.24 90.54
C VAL A 217 18.37 24.33 90.83
N SER A 218 18.68 25.18 89.85
CA SER A 218 19.62 26.29 90.02
C SER A 218 19.14 27.27 91.10
N SER A 219 17.85 27.63 91.09
CA SER A 219 17.22 28.45 92.13
C SER A 219 17.32 27.82 93.52
N GLN A 220 17.10 26.51 93.64
CA GLN A 220 17.21 25.79 94.91
C GLN A 220 18.66 25.71 95.42
N VAL A 221 19.63 25.51 94.54
CA VAL A 221 21.07 25.57 94.88
C VAL A 221 21.47 26.96 95.36
N MET A 222 21.06 28.02 94.65
CA MET A 222 21.32 29.40 95.07
C MET A 222 20.63 29.75 96.40
N SER A 223 19.43 29.22 96.66
CA SER A 223 18.69 29.46 97.89
C SER A 223 19.33 28.82 99.13
N ILE A 224 19.89 27.61 98.99
CA ILE A 224 20.63 26.93 100.07
C ILE A 224 21.96 27.64 100.35
N SER A 225 22.66 28.05 99.29
CA SER A 225 23.97 28.70 99.36
C SER A 225 23.96 30.03 100.13
N ILE A 226 22.85 30.77 100.14
CA ILE A 226 22.78 32.07 100.84
C ILE A 226 22.45 31.90 102.33
N LEU A 227 21.64 30.90 102.68
CA LEU A 227 21.29 30.62 104.09
C LEU A 227 22.43 29.94 104.87
N ASP A 228 23.29 29.18 104.20
CA ASP A 228 24.50 28.59 104.83
C ASP A 228 25.67 29.58 104.97
N TYR A 229 25.61 30.74 104.30
CA TYR A 229 26.65 31.79 104.41
C TYR A 229 26.32 32.85 105.48
N LEU A 230 25.12 32.82 106.07
CA LEU A 230 24.65 33.77 107.10
C LEU A 230 24.51 33.13 108.50
N ARG A 231 25.00 31.91 108.68
CA ARG A 231 25.19 31.27 110.00
C ARG A 231 26.67 31.19 110.34
#